data_AF-A0A1G6EKR3-F1
#
_entry.id   AF-A0A1G6EKR3-F1
#
_cell.length_a   1.000
_cell.length_b   1.000
_cell.length_c   1.000
_cell.angle_alpha   90.00
_cell.angle_beta   90.00
_cell.angle_gamma   90.00
#
_symmetry.space_group_name_H-M   'P 1'
#
loop_
_entity.id
_entity.type
_entity.pdbx_description
1 polymer ?
#
loop_
_entity_poly.entity_id
_entity_poly.type
_entity_poly.pdbx_seq_one_letter_code
_entity_poly.pdbx_strand_id
1 'polypeptide(L)'
;MKNFIRNIKEHKKAALICLAVLILVIAAAVLAVKLGGGNEEPSEGSSSAEEQSSEAAEPKSYFAESGYPVSVSERGQSLLISLKAGAKWEYSMDPAGIVSVDAETAETEENTVYALTPMRPGYTTVSFRQGGVLEGVEYDAVNIQAEITVYADESGTMHIRTEDMRMNSSAPGAADSKTPYLLSGSRVILPNGGDWTLTVEADGEIPEGLYTVMPGTDSEGRSYYDVAMDTSLVTKGGIDMNALGSRLLLKSESLGVEKRLRCVMNAEREWVLTEAEEQK
;
A
#
# COMPACT_ATOMS: atom_id res chain seq x y z
N MET A 1 -16.28 -45.39 5.79
CA MET A 1 -15.51 -44.35 6.53
C MET A 1 -14.04 -44.69 6.79
N LYS A 2 -13.66 -45.92 7.19
CA LYS A 2 -12.24 -46.28 7.45
C LYS A 2 -11.29 -46.14 6.24
N ASN A 3 -11.78 -46.33 5.01
CA ASN A 3 -10.96 -46.21 3.79
C ASN A 3 -10.62 -44.75 3.42
N PHE A 4 -11.47 -43.78 3.79
CA PHE A 4 -11.24 -42.37 3.47
C PHE A 4 -10.13 -41.75 4.34
N ILE A 5 -10.12 -42.09 5.63
CA ILE A 5 -9.08 -41.63 6.58
C ILE A 5 -7.70 -42.20 6.24
N ARG A 6 -7.64 -43.42 5.68
CA ARG A 6 -6.37 -44.01 5.21
C ARG A 6 -5.78 -43.24 4.03
N ASN A 7 -6.62 -42.84 3.07
CA ASN A 7 -6.19 -42.16 1.86
C ASN A 7 -5.59 -40.77 2.14
N ILE A 8 -6.18 -40.01 3.08
CA ILE A 8 -5.65 -38.70 3.49
C ILE A 8 -4.26 -38.83 4.15
N LYS A 9 -4.02 -39.88 4.93
CA LYS A 9 -2.71 -40.11 5.56
C LYS A 9 -1.62 -40.48 4.54
N GLU A 10 -1.99 -41.20 3.48
CA GLU A 10 -1.05 -41.57 2.41
C GLU A 10 -0.68 -40.35 1.55
N HIS A 11 -1.64 -39.49 1.20
CA HIS A 11 -1.35 -38.24 0.47
C HIS A 11 -0.47 -37.27 1.26
N LYS A 12 -0.67 -37.15 2.58
CA LYS A 12 0.19 -36.30 3.43
C LYS A 12 1.63 -36.81 3.49
N LYS A 13 1.83 -38.14 3.51
CA LYS A 13 3.17 -38.73 3.48
C LYS A 13 3.86 -38.50 2.13
N ALA A 14 3.13 -38.65 1.03
CA ALA A 14 3.66 -38.38 -0.31
C ALA A 14 4.08 -36.91 -0.48
N ALA A 15 3.25 -35.96 -0.03
CA ALA A 15 3.58 -34.54 -0.08
C ALA A 15 4.85 -34.19 0.73
N LEU A 16 5.00 -34.80 1.92
CA LEU A 16 6.15 -34.55 2.79
C LEU A 16 7.46 -35.14 2.22
N ILE A 17 7.36 -36.29 1.53
CA ILE A 17 8.49 -36.89 0.80
C ILE A 17 8.88 -36.00 -0.39
N CYS A 18 7.91 -35.51 -1.17
CA CYS A 18 8.20 -34.60 -2.29
C CYS A 18 8.87 -33.30 -1.83
N LEU A 19 8.42 -32.71 -0.71
CA LEU A 19 9.04 -31.52 -0.13
C LEU A 19 10.50 -31.79 0.29
N ALA A 20 10.76 -32.93 0.94
CA ALA A 20 12.11 -33.30 1.38
C ALA A 20 13.07 -33.52 0.20
N VAL A 21 12.59 -34.12 -0.89
CA VAL A 21 13.38 -34.29 -2.13
C VAL A 21 13.69 -32.95 -2.78
N LEU A 22 12.72 -32.03 -2.83
CA LEU A 22 12.93 -30.69 -3.38
C LEU A 22 14.03 -29.92 -2.62
N ILE A 23 14.00 -29.97 -1.28
CA ILE A 23 15.01 -29.32 -0.43
C ILE A 23 16.40 -29.90 -0.69
N LEU A 24 16.52 -31.23 -0.84
CA LEU A 24 17.79 -31.88 -1.16
C LEU A 24 18.35 -31.48 -2.53
N VAL A 25 17.49 -31.33 -3.54
CA VAL A 25 17.90 -30.88 -4.88
C VAL A 25 18.42 -29.45 -4.85
N ILE A 26 17.73 -28.55 -4.13
CA ILE A 26 18.16 -27.15 -3.96
C ILE A 26 19.51 -27.09 -3.23
N ALA A 27 19.68 -27.85 -2.13
CA ALA A 27 20.93 -27.88 -1.39
C ALA A 27 22.10 -28.39 -2.25
N ALA A 28 21.88 -29.40 -3.09
CA ALA A 28 22.89 -29.92 -4.01
C ALA A 28 23.29 -28.89 -5.08
N ALA A 29 22.32 -28.14 -5.63
CA ALA A 29 22.58 -27.08 -6.61
C ALA A 29 23.43 -25.95 -6.00
N VAL A 30 23.12 -25.52 -4.78
CA VAL A 30 23.90 -24.49 -4.06
C VAL A 30 25.33 -24.98 -3.79
N LEU A 31 25.51 -26.25 -3.41
CA LEU A 31 26.84 -26.82 -3.21
C LEU A 31 27.66 -26.90 -4.51
N ALA A 32 27.01 -27.24 -5.63
CA ALA A 32 27.67 -27.32 -6.93
C ALA A 32 28.19 -25.95 -7.40
N VAL A 33 27.41 -24.87 -7.19
CA VAL A 33 27.86 -23.50 -7.49
C VAL A 33 29.04 -23.10 -6.61
N LYS A 34 29.03 -23.48 -5.33
CA LYS A 34 30.08 -23.11 -4.37
C LYS A 34 31.40 -23.88 -4.59
N LEU A 35 31.33 -25.09 -5.14
CA LEU A 35 32.50 -25.94 -5.40
C LEU A 35 33.00 -25.86 -6.86
N GLY A 36 32.21 -25.30 -7.78
CA GLY A 36 32.56 -25.14 -9.20
C GLY A 36 33.41 -23.91 -9.54
N GLY A 37 33.69 -23.03 -8.57
CA GLY A 37 34.60 -21.89 -8.73
C GLY A 37 36.07 -22.33 -8.64
N GLY A 38 36.54 -23.08 -9.63
CA GLY A 38 37.92 -23.54 -9.73
C GLY A 38 38.82 -22.52 -10.43
N ASN A 39 39.87 -22.10 -9.71
CA ASN A 39 41.19 -21.62 -10.16
C ASN A 39 41.33 -21.24 -11.65
N GLU A 40 41.37 -19.92 -11.91
CA GLU A 40 42.15 -19.37 -13.01
C GLU A 40 43.49 -18.86 -12.45
N GLU A 41 44.59 -19.31 -13.05
CA GLU A 41 45.96 -18.89 -12.73
C GLU A 41 46.20 -17.40 -13.02
N PRO A 42 47.10 -16.72 -12.28
CA PRO A 42 47.36 -15.31 -12.45
C PRO A 42 48.20 -15.05 -13.70
N SER A 43 47.55 -14.56 -14.75
CA SER A 43 48.22 -13.88 -15.85
C SER A 43 48.64 -12.48 -15.38
N GLU A 44 49.95 -12.29 -15.13
CA GLU A 44 50.58 -10.99 -14.91
C GLU A 44 50.49 -10.14 -16.19
N GLY A 45 49.34 -9.50 -16.38
CA GLY A 45 49.11 -8.46 -17.37
C GLY A 45 48.73 -7.18 -16.64
N SER A 46 49.72 -6.32 -16.40
CA SER A 46 49.53 -4.99 -15.84
C SER A 46 48.63 -4.16 -16.76
N SER A 47 47.35 -4.16 -16.42
CA SER A 47 46.32 -3.28 -16.96
C SER A 47 45.60 -2.73 -15.75
N SER A 48 45.82 -1.44 -15.48
CA SER A 48 45.09 -0.66 -14.48
C SER A 48 43.61 -0.59 -14.88
N ALA A 49 42.87 -1.65 -14.59
CA ALA A 49 41.42 -1.64 -14.56
C ALA A 49 41.04 -0.94 -13.25
N GLU A 50 40.58 0.30 -13.38
CA GLU A 50 39.85 0.98 -12.31
C GLU A 50 38.64 0.09 -11.99
N GLU A 51 38.67 -0.58 -10.83
CA GLU A 51 37.51 -1.26 -10.25
C GLU A 51 36.45 -0.18 -9.97
N GLN A 52 35.60 0.07 -10.97
CA GLN A 52 34.35 0.80 -10.81
C GLN A 52 33.44 -0.08 -9.94
N SER A 53 33.59 0.05 -8.62
CA SER A 53 32.63 -0.48 -7.67
C SER A 53 31.28 0.15 -8.01
N SER A 54 30.37 -0.64 -8.59
CA SER A 54 28.98 -0.23 -8.76
C SER A 54 28.39 -0.06 -7.37
N GLU A 55 28.48 1.14 -6.82
CA GLU A 55 27.85 1.52 -5.58
C GLU A 55 26.36 1.23 -5.74
N ALA A 56 25.86 0.23 -5.01
CA ALA A 56 24.45 -0.12 -5.08
C ALA A 56 23.66 1.12 -4.66
N ALA A 57 22.82 1.64 -5.55
CA ALA A 57 22.01 2.81 -5.27
C ALA A 57 21.22 2.58 -3.97
N GLU A 58 21.25 3.55 -3.06
CA GLU A 58 20.51 3.46 -1.82
C GLU A 58 19.00 3.33 -2.11
N PRO A 59 18.27 2.48 -1.37
CA PRO A 59 16.83 2.34 -1.55
C PRO A 59 16.09 3.67 -1.37
N LYS A 60 15.19 3.99 -2.31
CA LYS A 60 14.33 5.16 -2.22
C LYS A 60 13.13 4.85 -1.32
N SER A 61 12.95 5.62 -0.25
CA SER A 61 11.82 5.48 0.66
C SER A 61 10.67 6.43 0.32
N TYR A 62 9.44 5.94 0.44
CA TYR A 62 8.20 6.69 0.30
C TYR A 62 7.30 6.47 1.52
N PHE A 63 6.51 7.48 1.86
CA PHE A 63 5.53 7.44 2.96
C PHE A 63 6.14 6.98 4.30
N ALA A 64 7.39 7.33 4.58
CA ALA A 64 8.14 6.87 5.75
C ALA A 64 7.47 7.19 7.09
N GLU A 65 6.70 8.28 7.15
CA GLU A 65 5.96 8.72 8.34
C GLU A 65 4.55 8.10 8.44
N SER A 66 4.12 7.32 7.44
CA SER A 66 2.81 6.68 7.44
C SER A 66 2.83 5.33 8.18
N GLY A 67 1.64 4.80 8.44
CA GLY A 67 1.48 3.42 8.91
C GLY A 67 1.91 2.34 7.90
N TYR A 68 2.17 2.74 6.65
CA TYR A 68 2.43 1.89 5.47
C TYR A 68 3.65 2.40 4.66
N PRO A 69 4.86 2.40 5.26
CA PRO A 69 6.06 2.83 4.56
C PRO A 69 6.33 1.92 3.36
N VAL A 70 6.92 2.51 2.32
CA VAL A 70 7.32 1.81 1.10
C VAL A 70 8.80 2.05 0.84
N SER A 71 9.51 1.00 0.47
CA SER A 71 10.90 1.10 0.01
C SER A 71 11.02 0.53 -1.39
N VAL A 72 11.72 1.26 -2.26
CA VAL A 72 11.97 0.88 -3.65
C VAL A 72 13.47 0.74 -3.85
N SER A 73 13.90 -0.38 -4.39
CA SER A 73 15.31 -0.64 -4.70
C SER A 73 15.45 -1.37 -6.03
N GLU A 74 16.63 -1.30 -6.64
CA GLU A 74 16.93 -2.00 -7.88
C GLU A 74 17.79 -3.23 -7.59
N ARG A 75 17.49 -4.35 -8.23
CA ARG A 75 18.31 -5.57 -8.18
C ARG A 75 18.46 -6.11 -9.59
N GLY A 76 19.60 -5.85 -10.21
CA GLY A 76 19.81 -6.18 -11.61
C GLY A 76 18.85 -5.38 -12.50
N GLN A 77 18.04 -6.07 -13.30
CA GLN A 77 17.01 -5.45 -14.15
C GLN A 77 15.64 -5.36 -13.48
N SER A 78 15.50 -5.83 -12.24
CA SER A 78 14.23 -5.83 -11.54
C SER A 78 14.15 -4.68 -10.56
N LEU A 79 12.95 -4.12 -10.44
CA LEU A 79 12.60 -3.16 -9.40
C LEU A 79 11.93 -3.91 -8.24
N LEU A 80 12.47 -3.77 -7.04
CA LEU A 80 11.92 -4.37 -5.83
C LEU A 80 11.11 -3.33 -5.07
N ILE A 81 9.83 -3.59 -4.87
CA ILE A 81 8.93 -2.79 -4.04
C ILE A 81 8.67 -3.55 -2.74
N SER A 82 9.15 -3.00 -1.63
CA SER A 82 8.96 -3.54 -0.30
C SER A 82 7.86 -2.78 0.43
N LEU A 83 6.83 -3.53 0.84
CA LEU A 83 5.67 -3.05 1.58
C LEU A 83 5.70 -3.66 2.98
N LYS A 84 5.23 -2.91 3.98
CA LYS A 84 5.08 -3.41 5.34
C LYS A 84 4.26 -4.71 5.38
N ALA A 85 4.77 -5.73 6.07
CA ALA A 85 4.07 -6.99 6.28
C ALA A 85 2.83 -6.79 7.18
N GLY A 86 1.88 -7.70 7.06
CA GLY A 86 0.62 -7.63 7.79
C GLY A 86 -0.46 -8.42 7.09
N ALA A 87 -1.59 -7.76 6.77
CA ALA A 87 -2.61 -8.42 5.99
C ALA A 87 -2.14 -8.66 4.56
N LYS A 88 -2.83 -9.57 3.87
CA LYS A 88 -2.50 -9.97 2.51
C LYS A 88 -2.63 -8.76 1.56
N TRP A 89 -1.52 -8.41 0.92
CA TRP A 89 -1.48 -7.47 -0.17
C TRP A 89 -1.94 -8.14 -1.47
N GLU A 90 -2.81 -7.44 -2.21
CA GLU A 90 -3.20 -7.77 -3.56
C GLU A 90 -2.57 -6.76 -4.52
N TYR A 91 -2.29 -7.16 -5.75
CA TYR A 91 -1.78 -6.23 -6.75
C TYR A 91 -2.56 -6.35 -8.05
N SER A 92 -2.62 -5.24 -8.77
CA SER A 92 -3.20 -5.15 -10.10
C SER A 92 -2.37 -4.20 -10.97
N MET A 93 -2.39 -4.42 -12.28
CA MET A 93 -1.70 -3.59 -13.26
C MET A 93 -2.44 -3.60 -14.58
N ASP A 94 -2.14 -2.65 -15.46
CA ASP A 94 -2.66 -2.64 -16.83
C ASP A 94 -2.27 -3.95 -17.57
N PRO A 95 -3.21 -4.62 -18.25
CA PRO A 95 -2.95 -5.85 -19.00
C PRO A 95 -1.97 -5.69 -20.19
N ALA A 96 -1.50 -4.48 -20.49
CA ALA A 96 -0.48 -4.22 -21.49
C ALA A 96 0.82 -5.02 -21.28
N GLY A 97 1.07 -5.61 -20.11
CA GLY A 97 2.22 -6.52 -19.91
C GLY A 97 3.56 -5.80 -20.12
N ILE A 98 3.67 -4.56 -19.64
CA ILE A 98 4.91 -3.76 -19.63
C ILE A 98 5.91 -4.36 -18.62
N VAL A 99 5.41 -4.85 -17.49
CA VAL A 99 6.17 -5.53 -16.44
C VAL A 99 5.50 -6.85 -16.08
N SER A 100 6.27 -7.83 -15.59
CA SER A 100 5.74 -8.92 -14.78
C SER A 100 5.93 -8.58 -13.31
N VAL A 101 5.00 -9.03 -12.46
CA VAL A 101 5.10 -8.86 -11.01
C VAL A 101 5.15 -10.26 -10.41
N ASP A 102 6.26 -10.56 -9.78
CA ASP A 102 6.46 -11.77 -8.99
C ASP A 102 6.46 -11.37 -7.52
N ALA A 103 5.54 -11.94 -6.74
CA ALA A 103 5.59 -11.82 -5.29
C ALA A 103 6.79 -12.65 -4.80
N GLU A 104 7.95 -12.01 -4.70
CA GLU A 104 9.13 -12.62 -4.12
C GLU A 104 8.85 -12.74 -2.61
N THR A 105 8.31 -13.91 -2.23
CA THR A 105 7.98 -14.28 -0.84
C THR A 105 9.25 -14.53 -0.03
N ALA A 106 10.22 -13.64 -0.13
CA ALA A 106 10.96 -13.22 1.05
C ALA A 106 10.00 -12.37 1.91
N GLU A 107 8.92 -12.99 2.39
CA GLU A 107 8.25 -12.52 3.60
C GLU A 107 9.29 -12.63 4.69
N THR A 108 10.05 -11.55 4.85
CA THR A 108 10.60 -11.26 6.16
C THR A 108 9.42 -11.07 7.10
N GLU A 109 9.60 -11.31 8.39
CA GLU A 109 8.53 -11.08 9.37
C GLU A 109 7.98 -9.62 9.30
N GLU A 110 8.73 -8.71 8.68
CA GLU A 110 8.45 -7.27 8.66
C GLU A 110 7.94 -6.73 7.32
N ASN A 111 8.25 -7.36 6.17
CA ASN A 111 7.89 -6.84 4.85
C ASN A 111 7.51 -7.91 3.82
N THR A 112 6.56 -7.58 2.94
CA THR A 112 6.25 -8.27 1.68
C THR A 112 6.99 -7.57 0.53
N VAL A 113 7.71 -8.33 -0.30
CA VAL A 113 8.49 -7.78 -1.42
C VAL A 113 7.91 -8.24 -2.76
N TYR A 114 7.74 -7.28 -3.67
CA TYR A 114 7.31 -7.52 -5.04
C TYR A 114 8.46 -7.20 -5.99
N ALA A 115 8.83 -8.17 -6.83
CA ALA A 115 9.82 -8.01 -7.88
C ALA A 115 9.10 -7.69 -9.19
N LEU A 116 9.36 -6.50 -9.73
CA LEU A 116 8.85 -6.05 -11.02
C LEU A 116 9.95 -6.26 -12.06
N THR A 117 9.70 -7.11 -13.05
CA THR A 117 10.66 -7.40 -14.12
C THR A 117 10.17 -6.78 -15.43
N PRO A 118 11.00 -5.98 -16.13
CA PRO A 118 10.61 -5.34 -17.38
C PRO A 118 10.40 -6.39 -18.48
N MET A 119 9.27 -6.29 -19.18
CA MET A 119 8.91 -7.18 -20.30
C MET A 119 9.02 -6.48 -21.65
N ARG A 120 8.65 -5.20 -21.72
CA ARG A 120 8.77 -4.36 -22.92
C ARG A 120 8.77 -2.87 -22.58
N PRO A 121 9.32 -2.00 -23.44
CA PRO A 121 9.28 -0.56 -23.20
C PRO A 121 7.86 -0.02 -23.11
N GLY A 122 7.64 0.94 -22.23
CA GLY A 122 6.36 1.61 -22.05
C GLY A 122 6.18 2.19 -20.66
N TYR A 123 4.95 2.58 -20.39
CA TYR A 123 4.51 3.15 -19.12
C TYR A 123 3.36 2.32 -18.58
N THR A 124 3.35 2.05 -17.28
CA THR A 124 2.25 1.36 -16.60
C THR A 124 2.11 1.84 -15.16
N THR A 125 0.95 1.61 -14.57
CA THR A 125 0.71 1.82 -13.14
C THR A 125 0.48 0.46 -12.48
N VAL A 126 1.22 0.18 -11.42
CA VAL A 126 1.02 -1.01 -10.58
C VAL A 126 0.38 -0.56 -9.27
N SER A 127 -0.80 -1.09 -8.96
CA SER A 127 -1.52 -0.81 -7.72
C SER A 127 -1.33 -1.96 -6.74
N PHE A 128 -0.92 -1.67 -5.51
CA PHE A 128 -0.84 -2.59 -4.39
C PHE A 128 -1.88 -2.21 -3.36
N ARG A 129 -2.79 -3.12 -3.06
CA ARG A 129 -3.94 -2.88 -2.20
C ARG A 129 -3.93 -3.80 -1.01
N GLN A 130 -4.20 -3.23 0.14
CA GLN A 130 -4.59 -3.96 1.34
C GLN A 130 -5.95 -3.41 1.73
N GLY A 131 -6.93 -4.29 1.81
CA GLY A 131 -8.31 -3.89 1.99
C GLY A 131 -9.14 -4.94 2.68
N GLY A 132 -10.43 -4.67 2.75
CA GLY A 132 -11.40 -5.58 3.31
C GLY A 132 -12.81 -5.27 2.82
N VAL A 133 -13.77 -5.97 3.40
CA VAL A 133 -15.18 -5.73 3.18
C VAL A 133 -15.79 -5.31 4.51
N LEU A 134 -16.44 -4.16 4.53
CA LEU A 134 -17.20 -3.67 5.67
C LEU A 134 -18.67 -3.62 5.27
N GLU A 135 -19.46 -4.58 5.78
CA GLU A 135 -20.90 -4.67 5.50
C GLU A 135 -21.23 -4.64 3.99
N GLY A 136 -20.48 -5.40 3.20
CA GLY A 136 -20.64 -5.48 1.74
C GLY A 136 -20.00 -4.33 0.95
N VAL A 137 -19.41 -3.35 1.63
CA VAL A 137 -18.63 -2.28 0.99
C VAL A 137 -17.16 -2.68 0.97
N GLU A 138 -16.62 -2.92 -0.22
CA GLU A 138 -15.18 -3.07 -0.40
C GLU A 138 -14.49 -1.75 -0.07
N TYR A 139 -13.39 -1.81 0.67
CA TYR A 139 -12.57 -0.65 0.97
C TYR A 139 -11.09 -0.99 0.91
N ASP A 140 -10.32 -0.03 0.41
CA ASP A 140 -8.87 -0.07 0.43
C ASP A 140 -8.41 0.58 1.74
N ALA A 141 -8.00 -0.24 2.72
CA ALA A 141 -7.35 0.28 3.93
C ALA A 141 -6.12 1.10 3.54
N VAL A 142 -5.38 0.59 2.55
CA VAL A 142 -4.34 1.31 1.83
C VAL A 142 -4.27 0.82 0.37
N ASN A 143 -4.05 1.74 -0.55
CA ASN A 143 -3.83 1.51 -1.97
C ASN A 143 -2.66 2.36 -2.43
N ILE A 144 -1.53 1.70 -2.70
CA ILE A 144 -0.29 2.31 -3.18
C ILE A 144 -0.24 2.14 -4.68
N GLN A 145 -0.11 3.23 -5.42
CA GLN A 145 0.02 3.23 -6.86
C GLN A 145 1.44 3.64 -7.24
N ALA A 146 2.15 2.77 -7.95
CA ALA A 146 3.49 3.02 -8.47
C ALA A 146 3.40 3.31 -9.98
N GLU A 147 3.85 4.50 -10.39
CA GLU A 147 4.00 4.86 -11.80
C GLU A 147 5.35 4.35 -12.30
N ILE A 148 5.33 3.41 -13.25
CA ILE A 148 6.50 2.67 -13.70
C ILE A 148 6.78 2.97 -15.17
N THR A 149 8.03 3.35 -15.45
CA THR A 149 8.56 3.46 -16.81
C THR A 149 9.55 2.34 -17.07
N VAL A 150 9.36 1.67 -18.20
CA VAL A 150 10.29 0.69 -18.74
C VAL A 150 10.84 1.21 -20.06
N TYR A 151 12.16 1.16 -20.25
CA TYR A 151 12.83 1.62 -21.47
C TYR A 151 13.97 0.67 -21.84
N ALA A 152 14.36 0.68 -23.11
CA ALA A 152 15.55 -0.03 -23.59
C ALA A 152 16.65 1.00 -23.88
N ASP A 153 17.88 0.72 -23.48
CA ASP A 153 19.03 1.53 -23.91
C ASP A 153 19.47 1.19 -25.35
N GLU A 154 20.55 1.83 -25.81
CA GLU A 154 21.11 1.60 -27.15
C GLU A 154 21.58 0.15 -27.38
N SER A 155 21.90 -0.60 -26.31
CA SER A 155 22.28 -2.01 -26.38
C SER A 155 21.08 -2.95 -26.45
N GLY A 156 19.86 -2.42 -26.30
CA GLY A 156 18.64 -3.20 -26.15
C GLY A 156 18.44 -3.78 -24.73
N THR A 157 19.26 -3.36 -23.76
CA THR A 157 19.09 -3.76 -22.37
C THR A 157 17.91 -3.02 -21.77
N MET A 158 17.02 -3.78 -21.11
CA MET A 158 15.82 -3.24 -20.49
C MET A 158 16.13 -2.65 -19.11
N HIS A 159 15.62 -1.45 -18.89
CA HIS A 159 15.69 -0.71 -17.64
C HIS A 159 14.28 -0.42 -17.13
N ILE A 160 14.11 -0.42 -15.81
CA ILE A 160 12.86 -0.14 -15.12
C ILE A 160 13.12 0.87 -14.01
N ARG A 161 12.20 1.81 -13.81
CA ARG A 161 12.26 2.75 -12.68
C ARG A 161 10.87 3.21 -12.27
N THR A 162 10.77 3.70 -11.04
CA THR A 162 9.57 4.39 -10.53
C THR A 162 9.68 5.88 -10.76
N GLU A 163 8.68 6.46 -11.43
CA GLU A 163 8.58 7.92 -11.64
C GLU A 163 7.93 8.60 -10.43
N ASP A 164 6.79 8.07 -9.99
CA ASP A 164 5.97 8.60 -8.90
C ASP A 164 5.37 7.46 -8.06
N MET A 165 5.05 7.76 -6.80
CA MET A 165 4.25 6.89 -5.96
C MET A 165 3.15 7.67 -5.26
N ARG A 166 1.95 7.10 -5.28
CA ARG A 166 0.73 7.64 -4.69
C ARG A 166 0.17 6.69 -3.66
N MET A 167 -0.49 7.22 -2.63
CA MET A 167 -1.07 6.43 -1.56
C MET A 167 -2.42 7.01 -1.17
N ASN A 168 -3.44 6.18 -1.34
CA ASN A 168 -4.77 6.41 -0.83
C ASN A 168 -5.05 5.46 0.34
N SER A 169 -5.77 5.92 1.35
CA SER A 169 -6.11 5.10 2.52
C SER A 169 -7.54 5.35 2.95
N SER A 170 -8.20 4.30 3.41
CA SER A 170 -9.52 4.36 4.03
C SER A 170 -9.46 3.73 5.42
N ALA A 171 -10.29 4.22 6.35
CA ALA A 171 -10.32 3.72 7.72
C ALA A 171 -11.74 3.33 8.12
N PRO A 172 -11.99 2.07 8.52
CA PRO A 172 -13.27 1.67 9.06
C PRO A 172 -13.39 2.16 10.51
N GLY A 173 -14.60 2.58 10.90
CA GLY A 173 -14.91 2.97 12.26
C GLY A 173 -16.23 2.36 12.74
N ALA A 174 -16.32 2.14 14.05
CA ALA A 174 -17.39 1.36 14.68
C ALA A 174 -17.63 0.00 13.97
N ALA A 175 -16.56 -0.66 13.53
CA ALA A 175 -16.59 -1.85 12.67
C ALA A 175 -17.24 -3.08 13.31
N ASP A 176 -17.35 -3.09 14.64
CA ASP A 176 -18.03 -4.11 15.45
C ASP A 176 -19.52 -3.78 15.70
N SER A 177 -20.00 -2.64 15.21
CA SER A 177 -21.39 -2.21 15.33
C SER A 177 -22.25 -2.63 14.13
N LYS A 178 -23.57 -2.54 14.28
CA LYS A 178 -24.52 -2.78 13.18
C LYS A 178 -24.56 -1.65 12.15
N THR A 179 -24.04 -0.49 12.49
CA THR A 179 -24.06 0.73 11.67
C THR A 179 -22.64 1.30 11.60
N PRO A 180 -21.68 0.58 11.02
CA PRO A 180 -20.31 1.06 10.94
C PRO A 180 -20.21 2.25 9.97
N TYR A 181 -19.07 2.94 9.97
CA TYR A 181 -18.74 3.95 8.97
C TYR A 181 -17.37 3.68 8.34
N LEU A 182 -17.12 4.30 7.19
CA LEU A 182 -15.85 4.25 6.48
C LEU A 182 -15.41 5.68 6.13
N LEU A 183 -14.21 6.05 6.51
CA LEU A 183 -13.55 7.27 6.04
C LEU A 183 -12.81 6.94 4.74
N SER A 184 -13.13 7.61 3.65
CA SER A 184 -12.47 7.42 2.35
C SER A 184 -12.29 8.76 1.66
N GLY A 185 -11.06 9.23 1.55
CA GLY A 185 -10.77 10.59 1.08
C GLY A 185 -11.52 11.64 1.91
N SER A 186 -12.26 12.54 1.25
CA SER A 186 -13.06 13.58 1.90
C SER A 186 -14.48 13.13 2.30
N ARG A 187 -14.77 11.83 2.26
CA ARG A 187 -16.11 11.26 2.45
C ARG A 187 -16.20 10.37 3.69
N VAL A 188 -17.33 10.44 4.37
CA VAL A 188 -17.78 9.45 5.36
C VAL A 188 -18.89 8.60 4.74
N ILE A 189 -18.65 7.32 4.53
CA ILE A 189 -19.63 6.37 3.98
C ILE A 189 -20.28 5.61 5.13
N LEU A 190 -21.59 5.41 5.06
CA LEU A 190 -22.40 4.71 6.07
C LEU A 190 -23.04 3.46 5.44
N PRO A 191 -22.30 2.32 5.37
CA PRO A 191 -22.75 1.10 4.69
C PRO A 191 -24.18 0.66 5.04
N ASN A 192 -24.49 0.63 6.33
CA ASN A 192 -25.81 0.21 6.83
C ASN A 192 -26.69 1.41 7.26
N GLY A 193 -26.29 2.64 6.91
CA GLY A 193 -26.92 3.85 7.41
C GLY A 193 -26.80 4.00 8.93
N GLY A 194 -27.86 4.48 9.57
CA GLY A 194 -27.91 4.77 11.00
C GLY A 194 -28.30 6.22 11.29
N ASP A 195 -28.27 6.60 12.55
CA ASP A 195 -28.54 7.95 13.04
C ASP A 195 -27.28 8.83 13.07
N TRP A 196 -26.34 8.55 12.17
CA TRP A 196 -25.08 9.28 12.07
C TRP A 196 -25.32 10.73 11.66
N THR A 197 -24.75 11.66 12.42
CA THR A 197 -24.71 13.09 12.10
C THR A 197 -23.27 13.55 12.02
N LEU A 198 -22.94 14.33 10.99
CA LEU A 198 -21.63 14.96 10.84
C LEU A 198 -21.80 16.47 10.93
N THR A 199 -21.16 17.07 11.93
CA THR A 199 -21.26 18.51 12.21
C THR A 199 -19.87 19.12 12.33
N VAL A 200 -19.76 20.43 12.13
CA VAL A 200 -18.51 21.15 12.40
C VAL A 200 -18.50 21.50 13.89
N GLU A 201 -17.52 20.98 14.65
CA GLU A 201 -17.34 21.31 16.07
C GLU A 201 -16.78 22.73 16.16
N ALA A 202 -17.58 23.67 16.66
CA ALA A 202 -17.19 25.07 16.82
C ALA A 202 -16.38 25.28 18.10
N ASP A 203 -15.27 24.57 18.26
CA ASP A 203 -14.30 24.87 19.31
C ASP A 203 -13.27 25.87 18.75
N GLY A 204 -13.47 27.16 19.05
CA GLY A 204 -12.62 28.28 18.61
C GLY A 204 -13.18 29.12 17.46
N GLU A 205 -12.38 30.07 16.98
CA GLU A 205 -12.73 30.94 15.84
C GLU A 205 -12.53 30.20 14.51
N ILE A 206 -13.47 29.32 14.16
CA ILE A 206 -13.54 28.73 12.81
C ILE A 206 -14.24 29.74 11.91
N PRO A 207 -13.62 30.19 10.79
CA PRO A 207 -14.32 31.00 9.83
C PRO A 207 -15.56 30.26 9.32
N GLU A 208 -16.68 30.97 9.31
CA GLU A 208 -17.89 30.48 8.68
C GLU A 208 -17.61 30.09 7.22
N GLY A 209 -18.10 28.91 6.81
CA GLY A 209 -17.88 28.38 5.46
C GLY A 209 -16.55 27.68 5.23
N LEU A 210 -15.66 27.58 6.24
CA LEU A 210 -14.40 26.82 6.08
C LEU A 210 -14.66 25.36 5.70
N TYR A 211 -15.63 24.72 6.35
CA TYR A 211 -16.08 23.38 6.03
C TYR A 211 -17.53 23.40 5.55
N THR A 212 -17.78 22.71 4.44
CA THR A 212 -19.11 22.42 3.93
C THR A 212 -19.35 20.92 4.03
N VAL A 213 -20.40 20.52 4.77
CA VAL A 213 -20.83 19.13 4.90
C VAL A 213 -22.07 18.92 4.05
N MET A 214 -21.99 17.99 3.10
CA MET A 214 -23.06 17.69 2.15
C MET A 214 -23.52 16.23 2.33
N PRO A 215 -24.71 15.99 2.89
CA PRO A 215 -25.27 14.64 2.92
C PRO A 215 -25.65 14.20 1.51
N GLY A 216 -25.48 12.91 1.22
CA GLY A 216 -25.85 12.31 -0.05
C GLY A 216 -26.22 10.83 0.06
N THR A 217 -26.64 10.28 -1.06
CA THR A 217 -26.92 8.85 -1.22
C THR A 217 -26.32 8.38 -2.53
N ASP A 218 -25.57 7.28 -2.49
CA ASP A 218 -24.93 6.73 -3.69
C ASP A 218 -25.91 5.89 -4.54
N SER A 219 -25.43 5.38 -5.67
CA SER A 219 -26.23 4.55 -6.58
C SER A 219 -26.68 3.22 -5.98
N GLU A 220 -26.05 2.78 -4.90
CA GLU A 220 -26.38 1.56 -4.17
C GLU A 220 -27.32 1.83 -2.98
N GLY A 221 -27.73 3.09 -2.77
CA GLY A 221 -28.63 3.49 -1.70
C GLY A 221 -27.95 3.74 -0.35
N ARG A 222 -26.61 3.75 -0.31
CA ARG A 222 -25.85 3.99 0.92
C ARG A 222 -25.80 5.49 1.21
N SER A 223 -26.01 5.85 2.47
CA SER A 223 -25.88 7.24 2.90
C SER A 223 -24.40 7.61 3.06
N TYR A 224 -24.06 8.86 2.77
CA TYR A 224 -22.72 9.39 2.99
C TYR A 224 -22.75 10.89 3.32
N TYR A 225 -21.62 11.38 3.83
CA TYR A 225 -21.32 12.80 3.94
C TYR A 225 -20.08 13.13 3.12
N ASP A 226 -20.20 14.08 2.19
CA ASP A 226 -19.05 14.71 1.54
C ASP A 226 -18.64 15.95 2.33
N VAL A 227 -17.34 16.08 2.59
CA VAL A 227 -16.76 17.23 3.24
C VAL A 227 -15.91 17.99 2.24
N ALA A 228 -16.19 19.28 2.06
CA ALA A 228 -15.35 20.19 1.28
C ALA A 228 -14.76 21.27 2.19
N MET A 229 -13.51 21.64 1.92
CA MET A 229 -12.81 22.69 2.65
C MET A 229 -12.52 23.89 1.72
N ASP A 230 -12.93 25.10 2.12
CA ASP A 230 -12.62 26.32 1.38
C ASP A 230 -11.22 26.85 1.73
N THR A 231 -10.25 26.45 0.92
CA THR A 231 -8.84 26.87 1.05
C THR A 231 -8.62 28.36 0.81
N SER A 232 -9.57 29.07 0.18
CA SER A 232 -9.45 30.52 -0.04
C SER A 232 -9.60 31.31 1.26
N LEU A 233 -10.32 30.76 2.24
CA LEU A 233 -10.45 31.35 3.58
C LEU A 233 -9.14 31.20 4.36
N VAL A 234 -8.42 30.09 4.18
CA VAL A 234 -7.10 29.82 4.80
C VAL A 234 -6.03 30.84 4.36
N THR A 235 -6.01 31.17 3.07
CA THR A 235 -4.95 32.01 2.48
C THR A 235 -5.18 33.51 2.65
N LYS A 236 -6.43 33.96 2.83
CA LYS A 236 -6.78 35.39 2.86
C LYS A 236 -6.74 36.04 4.25
N GLY A 237 -6.66 35.26 5.33
CA GLY A 237 -6.98 35.78 6.68
C GLY A 237 -5.90 35.65 7.76
N GLY A 238 -4.75 35.02 7.51
CA GLY A 238 -3.85 34.64 8.61
C GLY A 238 -4.53 33.68 9.58
N ILE A 239 -5.32 32.74 9.03
CA ILE A 239 -6.00 31.71 9.81
C ILE A 239 -4.96 31.01 10.68
N ASP A 240 -5.21 31.00 12.00
CA ASP A 240 -4.43 30.22 12.93
C ASP A 240 -4.40 28.77 12.43
N MET A 241 -3.21 28.18 12.27
CA MET A 241 -3.07 26.78 11.89
C MET A 241 -3.84 25.85 12.86
N ASN A 242 -4.14 26.33 14.08
CA ASN A 242 -5.03 25.65 15.01
C ASN A 242 -6.49 25.53 14.50
N ALA A 243 -6.99 26.45 13.68
CA ALA A 243 -8.29 26.35 13.02
C ALA A 243 -8.30 25.36 11.82
N LEU A 244 -7.12 24.98 11.29
CA LEU A 244 -7.02 23.78 10.44
C LEU A 244 -7.13 22.49 11.28
N GLY A 245 -6.81 22.56 12.57
CA GLY A 245 -7.04 21.51 13.55
C GLY A 245 -8.49 21.39 14.02
N SER A 246 -9.39 22.27 13.52
CA SER A 246 -10.81 22.21 13.81
C SER A 246 -11.42 20.87 13.44
N ARG A 247 -12.30 20.40 14.33
CA ARG A 247 -12.75 19.02 14.34
C ARG A 247 -14.13 18.94 13.74
N LEU A 248 -14.33 17.96 12.88
CA LEU A 248 -15.66 17.53 12.48
C LEU A 248 -16.11 16.48 13.49
N LEU A 249 -17.36 16.56 13.91
CA LEU A 249 -17.92 15.69 14.92
C LEU A 249 -18.91 14.73 14.29
N LEU A 250 -18.51 13.47 14.18
CA LEU A 250 -19.33 12.36 13.72
C LEU A 250 -19.96 11.67 14.94
N LYS A 251 -21.30 11.68 15.01
CA LYS A 251 -22.05 11.19 16.17
C LYS A 251 -23.12 10.19 15.78
N SER A 252 -23.25 9.11 16.54
CA SER A 252 -24.42 8.22 16.54
C SER A 252 -24.99 8.16 17.95
N GLU A 253 -26.23 8.62 18.12
CA GLU A 253 -26.90 8.63 19.43
C GLU A 253 -27.23 7.21 19.88
N SER A 254 -27.70 6.38 18.96
CA SER A 254 -28.11 4.99 19.19
C SER A 254 -26.95 4.10 19.63
N LEU A 255 -25.74 4.36 19.13
CA LEU A 255 -24.52 3.67 19.55
C LEU A 255 -23.85 4.33 20.76
N GLY A 256 -24.21 5.57 21.11
CA GLY A 256 -23.49 6.39 22.08
C GLY A 256 -22.03 6.65 21.65
N VAL A 257 -21.78 6.72 20.34
CA VAL A 257 -20.45 6.90 19.77
C VAL A 257 -20.29 8.33 19.29
N GLU A 258 -19.19 8.96 19.73
CA GLU A 258 -18.73 10.26 19.29
C GLU A 258 -17.31 10.13 18.73
N LYS A 259 -17.09 10.65 17.53
CA LYS A 259 -15.82 10.57 16.82
C LYS A 259 -15.45 11.94 16.28
N ARG A 260 -14.27 12.41 16.69
CA ARG A 260 -13.68 13.63 16.16
C ARG A 260 -12.86 13.28 14.93
N LEU A 261 -13.17 13.93 13.82
CA LEU A 261 -12.44 13.82 12.57
C LEU A 261 -11.72 15.14 12.30
N ARG A 262 -10.67 15.10 11.49
CA ARG A 262 -9.97 16.27 10.98
C ARG A 262 -9.74 16.13 9.48
N CYS A 263 -9.70 17.26 8.80
CA CYS A 263 -9.31 17.31 7.40
C CYS A 263 -7.82 17.59 7.31
N VAL A 264 -7.07 16.69 6.67
CA VAL A 264 -5.62 16.84 6.47
C VAL A 264 -5.30 16.77 5.00
N MET A 265 -4.29 17.51 4.57
CA MET A 265 -3.81 17.43 3.20
C MET A 265 -2.84 16.25 3.09
N ASN A 266 -3.13 15.30 2.20
CA ASN A 266 -2.27 14.15 1.96
C ASN A 266 -1.06 14.54 1.08
N ALA A 267 -0.17 13.58 0.82
CA ALA A 267 1.02 13.79 -0.02
C ALA A 267 0.68 14.21 -1.46
N GLU A 268 -0.52 13.88 -1.94
CA GLU A 268 -1.04 14.20 -3.28
C GLU A 268 -1.72 15.57 -3.33
N ARG A 269 -1.71 16.32 -2.22
CA ARG A 269 -2.37 17.62 -2.07
C ARG A 269 -3.89 17.55 -2.17
N GLU A 270 -4.45 16.40 -1.83
CA GLU A 270 -5.88 16.20 -1.66
C GLU A 270 -6.26 16.29 -0.19
N TRP A 271 -7.45 16.81 0.07
CA TRP A 271 -8.01 16.89 1.41
C TRP A 271 -8.68 15.57 1.80
N VAL A 272 -8.19 14.94 2.86
CA VAL A 272 -8.69 13.66 3.35
C VAL A 272 -9.14 13.74 4.81
N LEU A 273 -10.16 12.97 5.17
CA LEU A 273 -10.65 12.84 6.54
C LEU A 273 -9.85 11.78 7.29
N THR A 274 -9.44 12.12 8.50
CA THR A 274 -8.79 11.18 9.44
C THR A 274 -9.42 11.32 10.82
N GLU A 275 -9.43 10.25 11.62
CA GLU A 275 -9.79 10.38 13.04
C GLU A 275 -8.75 11.26 13.75
N ALA A 276 -9.21 12.22 14.55
CA ALA A 276 -8.35 13.04 15.39
C ALA A 276 -7.96 12.23 16.63
N GLU A 277 -6.66 12.16 16.92
CA GLU A 277 -6.19 11.55 18.17
C GLU A 277 -6.74 12.35 19.37
N GLU A 278 -7.33 11.65 20.33
CA GLU A 278 -7.63 12.24 21.63
C GLU A 278 -6.29 12.54 22.32
N GLN A 279 -5.93 13.82 22.41
CA GLN A 279 -4.84 14.25 23.27
C GLN A 279 -5.22 13.88 24.70
N LYS A 280 -4.58 12.84 25.24
CA LYS A 280 -4.70 12.42 26.63
C LYS A 280 -3.91 13.34 27.55
#